data_AF-A0A0G1MTL5-F1
#
_entry.id   AF-A0A0G1MTL5-F1
#
_cell.length_a   1.000
_cell.length_b   1.000
_cell.length_c   1.000
_cell.angle_alpha   90.00
_cell.angle_beta   90.00
_cell.angle_gamma   90.00
#
_symmetry.space_group_name_H-M   'P 1'
#
loop_
_entity.id
_entity.type
_entity.pdbx_description
1 polymer ?
#
loop_
_entity_poly.entity_id
_entity_poly.type
_entity_poly.pdbx_seq_one_letter_code
_entity_poly.pdbx_strand_id
1 'polypeptide(L)'
;MREEHRNAFASVVAEVGGFTFDQDSSTARLELGATEVVASAHSDDKHEFFKVTTRTKSEIRGVTADSEDILHPDRFRRVLEERKRRALATATGGT
;
A
#
# COMPACT_ATOMS: atom_id res chain seq x y z
N MET A 1 -7.17 3.95 -16.89
CA MET A 1 -7.59 3.04 -15.81
C MET A 1 -9.07 2.70 -15.96
N ARG A 2 -9.42 1.42 -16.07
CA ARG A 2 -10.82 1.00 -16.09
C ARG A 2 -11.46 1.24 -14.72
N GLU A 3 -12.70 1.72 -14.72
CA GLU A 3 -13.45 2.06 -13.51
C GLU A 3 -13.59 0.86 -12.56
N GLU A 4 -13.72 -0.35 -13.11
CA GLU A 4 -13.76 -1.62 -12.38
C GLU A 4 -12.48 -1.89 -11.58
N HIS A 5 -11.30 -1.61 -12.15
CA HIS A 5 -10.01 -1.85 -11.49
C HIS A 5 -9.78 -0.88 -10.32
N ARG A 6 -10.19 0.39 -10.50
CA ARG A 6 -10.20 1.39 -9.43
C ARG A 6 -11.16 1.01 -8.31
N ASN A 7 -12.34 0.50 -8.65
CA ASN A 7 -13.34 0.09 -7.67
C ASN A 7 -12.88 -1.15 -6.89
N ALA A 8 -12.28 -2.13 -7.56
CA ALA A 8 -11.65 -3.28 -6.93
C ALA A 8 -10.53 -2.85 -5.95
N PHE A 9 -9.69 -1.90 -6.34
CA PHE A 9 -8.68 -1.33 -5.44
C PHE A 9 -9.30 -0.71 -4.19
N ALA A 10 -10.26 0.21 -4.38
CA ALA A 10 -10.91 0.91 -3.30
C ALA A 10 -11.61 -0.06 -2.35
N SER A 11 -12.28 -1.10 -2.90
CA SER A 11 -12.91 -2.16 -2.13
C SER A 11 -11.90 -2.93 -1.27
N VAL A 12 -10.79 -3.38 -1.85
CA VAL A 12 -9.76 -4.12 -1.10
C VAL A 12 -9.12 -3.25 -0.01
N VAL A 13 -8.79 -2.00 -0.33
CA VAL A 13 -8.23 -1.05 0.64
C VAL A 13 -9.20 -0.80 1.80
N ALA A 14 -10.49 -0.62 1.49
CA ALA A 14 -11.54 -0.45 2.49
C ALA A 14 -11.72 -1.71 3.35
N GLU A 15 -11.67 -2.91 2.77
CA GLU A 15 -11.73 -4.19 3.50
C GLU A 15 -10.55 -4.35 4.46
N VAL A 16 -9.33 -4.03 4.02
CA VAL A 16 -8.14 -4.12 4.89
C VAL A 16 -8.20 -3.07 5.99
N GLY A 17 -8.71 -1.87 5.69
CA GLY A 17 -8.97 -0.79 6.63
C GLY A 17 -7.71 -0.11 7.18
N GLY A 18 -7.88 1.09 7.72
CA GLY A 18 -6.78 1.90 8.29
C GLY A 18 -5.95 2.68 7.26
N PHE A 19 -6.26 2.54 5.97
CA PHE A 19 -5.63 3.33 4.91
C PHE A 19 -6.46 4.57 4.60
N THR A 20 -5.79 5.69 4.41
CA THR A 20 -6.34 6.91 3.81
C THR A 20 -6.32 6.74 2.30
N PHE A 21 -7.49 6.68 1.67
CA PHE A 21 -7.63 6.50 0.23
C PHE A 21 -7.83 7.85 -0.48
N ASP A 22 -6.97 8.13 -1.45
CA ASP A 22 -7.03 9.26 -2.37
C ASP A 22 -7.67 8.80 -3.68
N GLN A 23 -8.91 9.24 -3.93
CA GLN A 23 -9.68 8.85 -5.11
C GLN A 23 -9.10 9.42 -6.40
N ASP A 24 -8.57 10.64 -6.37
CA ASP A 24 -7.97 11.32 -7.53
C ASP A 24 -6.76 10.56 -8.07
N SER A 25 -5.85 10.13 -7.18
CA SER A 25 -4.61 9.45 -7.56
C SER A 25 -4.72 7.92 -7.49
N SER A 26 -5.88 7.36 -7.17
CA SER A 26 -6.08 5.90 -6.94
C SER A 26 -5.00 5.31 -6.03
N THR A 27 -4.68 6.04 -4.96
CA THR A 27 -3.57 5.76 -4.05
C THR A 27 -4.09 5.67 -2.63
N ALA A 28 -3.71 4.64 -1.91
CA ALA A 28 -4.02 4.44 -0.50
C ALA A 28 -2.75 4.53 0.34
N ARG A 29 -2.80 5.21 1.47
CA ARG A 29 -1.65 5.38 2.37
C ARG A 29 -2.02 5.01 3.79
N LEU A 30 -1.15 4.27 4.47
CA LEU A 30 -1.25 3.92 5.87
C LEU A 30 0.04 4.33 6.56
N GLU A 31 -0.06 5.21 7.54
CA GLU A 31 1.08 5.63 8.36
C GLU A 31 1.00 4.97 9.73
N LEU A 32 2.07 4.27 10.11
CA LEU A 32 2.22 3.51 11.34
C LEU A 32 3.56 3.86 11.98
N GLY A 33 3.55 4.94 12.77
CA GLY A 33 4.75 5.47 13.41
C GLY A 33 5.80 5.88 12.37
N ALA A 34 6.95 5.20 12.39
CA ALA A 34 8.02 5.43 11.42
C ALA A 34 7.81 4.72 10.07
N THR A 35 6.82 3.83 9.93
CA THR A 35 6.58 3.07 8.70
C THR A 35 5.35 3.59 7.96
N GLU A 36 5.46 3.78 6.65
CA GLU A 36 4.39 4.18 5.74
C GLU A 36 4.19 3.09 4.69
N VAL A 37 2.96 2.58 4.56
CA VAL A 37 2.57 1.64 3.50
C VAL A 37 1.74 2.40 2.48
N VAL A 38 2.24 2.49 1.26
CA VAL A 38 1.58 3.13 0.13
C VAL A 38 1.14 2.04 -0.84
N ALA A 39 -0.14 1.98 -1.15
CA ALA A 39 -0.67 1.16 -2.22
C ALA A 39 -1.17 2.09 -3.35
N SER A 40 -0.91 1.74 -4.60
CA SER A 40 -1.44 2.49 -5.75
C SER A 40 -1.89 1.52 -6.82
N ALA A 41 -2.98 1.87 -7.48
CA ALA A 41 -3.48 1.13 -8.61
C ALA A 41 -2.95 1.74 -9.91
N HIS A 42 -2.42 0.89 -10.79
CA HIS A 42 -1.87 1.28 -12.08
C HIS A 42 -2.57 0.48 -13.19
N SER A 43 -2.84 1.16 -14.29
CA SER A 43 -3.48 0.56 -15.45
C SER A 43 -2.84 1.19 -16.67
N ASP A 44 -1.99 0.40 -17.32
CA ASP A 44 -1.35 0.70 -18.60
C ASP A 44 -2.18 0.07 -19.73
N ASP A 45 -1.97 0.53 -20.98
CA ASP A 45 -2.67 0.05 -22.18
C ASP A 45 -2.65 -1.48 -22.35
N LYS A 46 -1.66 -2.17 -21.75
CA LYS A 46 -1.52 -3.63 -21.82
C LYS A 46 -1.69 -4.37 -20.50
N HIS A 47 -1.58 -3.71 -19.35
CA HIS A 47 -1.52 -4.38 -18.06
C HIS A 47 -2.16 -3.57 -16.93
N GLU A 48 -2.97 -4.23 -16.12
CA GLU A 48 -3.54 -3.69 -14.89
C GLU A 48 -2.84 -4.34 -13.70
N PHE A 49 -2.21 -3.54 -12.85
CA PHE A 49 -1.44 -4.02 -11.71
C PHE A 49 -1.53 -3.08 -10.52
N PHE A 50 -1.38 -3.65 -9.33
CA PHE A 50 -1.28 -2.89 -8.10
C PHE A 50 0.18 -2.80 -7.66
N LYS A 51 0.53 -1.67 -7.08
CA LYS A 51 1.85 -1.43 -6.52
C LYS A 51 1.71 -1.21 -5.03
N VAL A 52 2.51 -1.91 -4.24
CA VAL A 52 2.61 -1.70 -2.79
C VAL A 52 4.04 -1.35 -2.45
N THR A 53 4.24 -0.15 -1.92
CA THR A 53 5.52 0.36 -1.48
C THR A 53 5.50 0.55 0.03
N THR A 54 6.44 -0.05 0.75
CA THR A 54 6.65 0.24 2.17
C THR A 54 7.84 1.18 2.30
N ARG A 55 7.68 2.23 3.10
CA ARG A 55 8.70 3.24 3.38
C ARG A 55 8.91 3.33 4.87
N THR A 56 10.16 3.48 5.29
CA THR A 56 10.49 3.73 6.68
C THR A 56 11.11 5.11 6.78
N LYS A 57 10.44 6.02 7.49
CA LYS A 57 10.89 7.37 7.83
C LYS A 57 11.95 7.22 8.92
N SER A 58 13.21 7.44 8.56
CA SER A 58 14.31 7.52 9.52
C SER A 58 14.73 8.98 9.68
N GLU A 59 14.75 9.46 10.92
CA GLU A 59 15.20 10.82 11.26
C GLU A 59 16.68 11.06 10.90
N ILE A 60 17.48 9.97 10.81
CA ILE A 60 18.93 10.01 10.59
C ILE A 60 19.32 9.97 9.10
N ARG A 61 18.52 9.31 8.25
CA ARG A 61 18.87 9.04 6.83
C ARG A 61 17.80 9.48 5.81
N GLY A 62 16.69 10.07 6.27
CA GLY A 62 15.55 10.41 5.41
C GLY A 62 14.60 9.22 5.18
N VAL A 63 13.73 9.34 4.17
CA VAL A 63 12.75 8.31 3.81
C VAL A 63 13.45 7.21 3.00
N THR A 64 13.53 6.00 3.57
CA THR A 64 14.05 4.83 2.84
C THR A 64 12.88 4.00 2.32
N ALA A 65 12.78 3.82 1.00
CA ALA A 65 11.84 2.85 0.43
C ALA A 65 12.41 1.45 0.68
N ASP A 66 11.72 0.69 1.53
CA ASP A 66 12.21 -0.59 2.04
C ASP A 66 11.84 -1.73 1.09
N SER A 67 10.68 -1.63 0.42
CA SER A 67 10.28 -2.60 -0.59
C SER A 67 9.22 -2.03 -1.53
N GLU A 68 9.24 -2.52 -2.76
CA GLU A 68 8.23 -2.26 -3.78
C GLU A 68 7.81 -3.58 -4.42
N ASP A 69 6.52 -3.88 -4.40
CA ASP A 69 5.93 -5.06 -5.03
C ASP A 69 4.92 -4.65 -6.10
N ILE A 70 5.04 -5.24 -7.29
CA ILE A 70 4.07 -5.15 -8.37
C ILE A 70 3.24 -6.44 -8.36
N LEU A 71 1.93 -6.32 -8.18
CA LEU A 71 1.05 -7.41 -7.80
C LEU A 71 -0.19 -7.47 -8.71
N HIS A 72 -0.59 -8.70 -9.01
CA HIS A 72 -1.91 -8.99 -9.56
C HIS A 72 -3.01 -8.72 -8.52
N PRO A 73 -4.24 -8.34 -8.91
CA PRO A 73 -5.39 -8.17 -8.02
C PRO A 73 -5.56 -9.24 -6.94
N ASP A 74 -5.45 -10.51 -7.33
CA ASP A 74 -5.65 -11.64 -6.41
C ASP A 74 -4.60 -11.71 -5.30
N ARG A 75 -3.36 -11.25 -5.59
CA ARG A 75 -2.28 -11.21 -4.61
C ARG A 75 -2.23 -9.90 -3.83
N PHE A 76 -2.77 -8.82 -4.40
CA PHE A 76 -2.72 -7.48 -3.83
C PHE A 76 -3.29 -7.45 -2.41
N ARG A 77 -4.50 -7.99 -2.20
CA ARG A 77 -5.14 -8.06 -0.87
C ARG A 77 -4.22 -8.71 0.17
N ARG A 78 -3.74 -9.92 -0.14
CA ARG A 78 -2.92 -10.71 0.78
C ARG A 78 -1.62 -9.99 1.14
N VAL A 79 -0.96 -9.36 0.17
CA VAL A 79 0.29 -8.63 0.42
C VAL A 79 0.01 -7.34 1.18
N LEU A 80 -1.06 -6.60 0.85
CA LEU A 80 -1.42 -5.37 1.56
C LEU A 80 -1.67 -5.63 3.04
N GLU A 81 -2.41 -6.71 3.36
CA GLU A 81 -2.63 -7.17 4.73
C GLU A 81 -1.32 -7.56 5.43
N GLU A 82 -0.43 -8.27 4.73
CA GLU A 82 0.87 -8.64 5.28
C GLU A 82 1.74 -7.42 5.56
N ARG A 83 1.80 -6.45 4.64
CA ARG A 83 2.57 -5.20 4.80
C ARG A 83 2.03 -4.37 5.95
N LYS A 84 0.71 -4.23 6.08
CA LYS A 84 0.07 -3.61 7.24
C LYS A 84 0.45 -4.32 8.54
N ARG A 85 0.36 -5.66 8.59
CA ARG A 85 0.71 -6.44 9.78
C ARG A 85 2.18 -6.28 10.16
N ARG A 86 3.10 -6.32 9.19
CA ARG A 86 4.53 -6.09 9.44
C ARG A 86 4.79 -4.68 9.94
N ALA A 87 4.20 -3.66 9.31
CA ALA A 87 4.33 -2.27 9.74
C ALA A 87 3.80 -2.06 11.17
N LEU A 88 2.67 -2.70 11.52
CA LEU A 88 2.16 -2.70 12.89
C LEU A 88 3.15 -3.37 13.86
N ALA A 89 3.66 -4.55 13.53
CA ALA A 89 4.63 -5.27 14.36
C ALA A 89 5.92 -4.47 14.58
N THR A 90 6.43 -3.79 13.55
CA THR A 90 7.58 -2.88 13.66
C THR A 90 7.27 -1.68 14.55
N ALA A 91 6.08 -1.09 14.42
CA ALA A 91 5.67 0.04 15.25
C ALA A 91 5.46 -0.33 16.73
N THR A 92 5.01 -1.56 17.01
CA THR A 92 4.74 -2.03 18.39
C THR A 92 5.91 -2.77 19.03
N GLY A 93 6.83 -3.34 18.24
CA GLY A 93 7.94 -4.17 18.69
C GLY A 93 9.23 -3.41 18.99
N GLY A 94 9.22 -2.07 18.88
CA GLY A 94 10.31 -1.21 19.33
C GLY A 94 10.22 -0.94 20.84
N THR A 95 10.50 -1.96 21.66
CA THR A 95 10.76 -1.84 23.10
C THR A 95 12.04 -2.58 23.45
#